data_AF-A0A6P0IKX6-F1
#
_entry.id   AF-A0A6P0IKX6-F1
#
_cell.length_a   1.000
_cell.length_b   1.000
_cell.length_c   1.000
_cell.angle_alpha   90.00
_cell.angle_beta   90.00
_cell.angle_gamma   90.00
#
_symmetry.space_group_name_H-M   'P 1'
#
loop_
_entity.id
_entity.type
_entity.pdbx_description
1 polymer ?
#
loop_
_entity_poly.entity_id
_entity_poly.type
_entity_poly.pdbx_seq_one_letter_code
_entity_poly.pdbx_strand_id
1 'polypeptide(L)'
;MFVTPSVENDEPSDKVGCIRNFNLKEGGNIREKLLVLSDLDYLFSYSILESPMPLTNYVATFQLKPITDGDRTYAEWTAIFDCDSQDEKHLIKLVGDGVFQTGFNALNQIFNK
;
A
#
# COMPACT_ATOMS: atom_id res chain seq x y z
N MET A 1 11.27 5.75 1.57
CA MET A 1 11.65 4.69 0.58
C MET A 1 12.04 3.45 1.37
N PHE A 2 11.43 2.30 1.11
CA PHE A 2 11.46 1.11 1.97
C PHE A 2 12.76 0.29 1.81
N VAL A 3 13.10 -0.53 2.81
CA VAL A 3 14.01 -1.67 2.65
C VAL A 3 13.22 -2.83 2.01
N THR A 4 13.88 -3.72 1.27
CA THR A 4 13.21 -4.89 0.67
C THR A 4 12.43 -5.66 1.73
N PRO A 5 11.10 -5.80 1.59
CA PRO A 5 10.30 -6.55 2.55
C PRO A 5 10.62 -8.03 2.49
N SER A 6 10.63 -8.68 3.66
CA SER A 6 10.59 -10.13 3.75
C SER A 6 9.16 -10.60 3.99
N VAL A 7 8.78 -11.73 3.39
CA VAL A 7 7.52 -12.40 3.73
C VAL A 7 7.79 -13.32 4.92
N GLU A 8 6.96 -13.25 5.95
CA GLU A 8 7.10 -14.09 7.14
C GLU A 8 6.78 -15.56 6.83
N ASN A 9 7.39 -16.48 7.59
CA ASN A 9 7.22 -17.93 7.46
C ASN A 9 7.54 -18.51 6.07
N ASP A 10 8.35 -17.81 5.27
CA ASP A 10 8.71 -18.17 3.90
C ASP A 10 7.48 -18.44 3.00
N GLU A 11 6.36 -17.77 3.30
CA GLU A 11 5.16 -17.91 2.47
C GLU A 11 5.33 -17.24 1.11
N PRO A 12 4.63 -17.73 0.07
CA PRO A 12 4.53 -17.01 -1.20
C PRO A 12 3.94 -15.60 -0.99
N SER A 13 4.53 -14.60 -1.64
CA SER A 13 4.12 -13.19 -1.50
C SER A 13 2.73 -12.88 -2.05
N ASP A 14 2.21 -13.76 -2.91
CA ASP A 14 0.88 -13.70 -3.54
C ASP A 14 -0.17 -14.53 -2.78
N LYS A 15 0.21 -15.22 -1.70
CA LYS A 15 -0.72 -15.98 -0.88
C LYS A 15 -1.55 -15.03 -0.01
N VAL A 16 -2.87 -15.00 -0.24
CA VAL A 16 -3.79 -14.29 0.67
C VAL A 16 -3.57 -14.76 2.11
N GLY A 17 -3.35 -13.81 3.00
CA GLY A 17 -3.02 -14.02 4.40
C GLY A 17 -1.54 -13.90 4.75
N CYS A 18 -0.63 -13.87 3.77
CA CYS A 18 0.80 -13.70 4.03
C CYS A 18 1.09 -12.35 4.69
N ILE A 19 2.14 -12.30 5.50
CA ILE A 19 2.58 -11.08 6.18
C ILE A 19 3.89 -10.60 5.56
N ARG A 20 3.90 -9.35 5.09
CA ARG A 20 5.12 -8.65 4.68
C ARG A 20 5.62 -7.81 5.85
N ASN A 21 6.92 -7.89 6.10
CA ASN A 21 7.59 -7.17 7.18
C ASN A 21 8.76 -6.37 6.60
N PHE A 22 8.78 -5.06 6.86
CA PHE A 22 9.84 -4.18 6.38
C PHE A 22 10.11 -3.01 7.31
N ASN A 23 11.38 -2.60 7.33
CA ASN A 23 11.82 -1.42 8.05
C ASN A 23 11.76 -0.18 7.17
N LEU A 24 11.34 0.93 7.76
CA LEU A 24 11.39 2.24 7.14
C LEU A 24 12.83 2.79 7.21
N LYS A 25 13.26 3.51 6.18
CA LYS A 25 14.59 4.15 6.17
C LYS A 25 14.82 5.13 7.32
N GLU A 26 13.76 5.78 7.79
CA GLU A 26 13.81 6.76 8.88
C GLU A 26 13.61 6.13 10.26
N GLY A 27 13.56 4.79 10.34
CA GLY A 27 13.30 4.05 11.55
C GLY A 27 11.83 3.66 11.70
N GLY A 28 11.58 2.63 12.51
CA GLY A 28 10.28 1.99 12.66
C GLY A 28 10.09 0.81 11.72
N ASN A 29 9.13 -0.04 12.09
CA ASN A 29 8.82 -1.28 11.42
C ASN A 29 7.35 -1.28 10.96
N ILE A 30 7.08 -1.80 9.78
CA ILE A 30 5.73 -2.04 9.31
C ILE A 30 5.56 -3.53 9.06
N ARG A 31 4.46 -4.07 9.61
CA ARG A 31 3.95 -5.40 9.26
C ARG A 31 2.59 -5.22 8.64
N GLU A 32 2.38 -5.85 7.50
CA GLU A 32 1.12 -5.80 6.79
C GLU A 32 0.71 -7.17 6.28
N LYS A 33 -0.60 -7.41 6.22
CA LYS A 33 -1.19 -8.68 5.82
C LYS A 33 -1.97 -8.51 4.53
N LEU A 34 -1.72 -9.39 3.56
CA LEU A 34 -2.51 -9.46 2.34
C LEU A 34 -3.91 -10.00 2.64
N LEU A 35 -4.95 -9.25 2.31
CA LEU A 35 -6.35 -9.59 2.56
C LEU A 35 -7.07 -10.09 1.30
N VAL A 36 -6.77 -9.47 0.16
CA VAL A 36 -7.38 -9.78 -1.14
C VAL A 36 -6.30 -9.67 -2.21
N LEU A 37 -6.32 -10.59 -3.18
CA LEU A 37 -5.59 -10.50 -4.43
C LEU A 37 -6.50 -11.03 -5.54
N SER A 38 -6.79 -10.20 -6.54
CA SER A 38 -7.63 -10.57 -7.69
C SER A 38 -6.93 -10.16 -8.98
N ASP A 39 -6.51 -11.16 -9.75
CA ASP A 39 -5.98 -10.97 -11.11
C ASP A 39 -7.10 -10.56 -12.09
N LEU A 40 -8.35 -10.94 -11.79
CA LEU A 40 -9.51 -10.60 -12.61
C LEU A 40 -9.86 -9.12 -12.50
N ASP A 41 -9.86 -8.58 -11.28
CA ASP A 41 -10.24 -7.19 -11.00
C ASP A 41 -9.03 -6.25 -10.92
N TYR A 42 -7.83 -6.77 -11.18
CA TYR A 42 -6.53 -6.11 -11.06
C TYR A 42 -6.38 -5.31 -9.76
N LEU A 43 -6.68 -5.97 -8.63
CA LEU A 43 -6.64 -5.32 -7.32
C LEU A 43 -6.00 -6.21 -6.25
N PHE A 44 -5.49 -5.54 -5.23
CA PHE A 44 -5.18 -6.16 -3.95
C PHE A 44 -5.57 -5.25 -2.80
N SER A 45 -5.92 -5.88 -1.66
CA SER A 45 -6.19 -5.18 -0.40
C SER A 45 -5.31 -5.73 0.70
N TYR A 46 -4.89 -4.88 1.63
CA TYR A 46 -4.02 -5.25 2.74
C TYR A 46 -4.37 -4.46 4.00
N SER A 47 -4.04 -5.03 5.16
CA SER A 47 -4.13 -4.35 6.45
C SER A 47 -2.77 -4.15 7.07
N ILE A 48 -2.58 -3.04 7.78
CA ILE A 48 -1.40 -2.85 8.64
C ILE A 48 -1.66 -3.52 9.99
N LEU A 49 -0.76 -4.41 10.41
CA LEU A 49 -0.77 -5.10 11.69
C LEU A 49 0.10 -4.39 12.74
N GLU A 50 1.19 -3.78 12.30
CA GLU A 50 2.15 -3.04 13.14
C GLU A 50 2.67 -1.84 12.35
N SER A 51 2.73 -0.67 12.99
CA SER A 51 3.25 0.55 12.38
C SER A 51 3.66 1.57 13.44
N PRO A 52 4.68 2.41 13.18
CA PRO A 52 4.98 3.57 14.01
C PRO A 52 3.97 4.72 13.85
N MET A 53 3.11 4.67 12.82
CA MET A 53 2.10 5.71 12.60
C MET A 53 0.95 5.56 13.62
N PRO A 54 0.43 6.67 14.19
CA PRO A 54 -0.67 6.64 15.16
C PRO A 54 -2.03 6.39 14.48
N LEU A 55 -2.18 5.24 13.84
CA LEU A 55 -3.39 4.79 13.16
C LEU A 55 -3.73 3.36 13.56
N THR A 56 -5.02 3.02 13.51
CA THR A 56 -5.52 1.67 13.78
C THR A 56 -6.56 1.26 12.74
N ASN A 57 -6.90 -0.03 12.70
CA ASN A 57 -7.89 -0.59 11.76
C ASN A 57 -7.64 -0.23 10.29
N TYR A 58 -6.37 -0.05 9.91
CA TYR A 58 -5.99 0.37 8.58
C TYR A 58 -6.22 -0.74 7.56
N VAL A 59 -6.97 -0.43 6.52
CA VAL A 59 -7.15 -1.25 5.33
C VAL A 59 -6.97 -0.37 4.10
N ALA A 60 -6.11 -0.81 3.19
CA ALA A 60 -5.93 -0.15 1.91
C ALA A 60 -6.19 -1.08 0.74
N THR A 61 -6.65 -0.50 -0.37
CA THR A 61 -6.88 -1.21 -1.63
C THR A 61 -6.20 -0.46 -2.76
N PHE A 62 -5.37 -1.17 -3.51
CA PHE A 62 -4.79 -0.70 -4.76
C PHE A 62 -5.49 -1.42 -5.91
N GLN A 63 -5.97 -0.67 -6.90
CA GLN A 63 -6.68 -1.20 -8.06
C GLN A 63 -6.21 -0.52 -9.35
N LEU A 64 -6.06 -1.33 -10.40
CA LEU A 64 -5.80 -0.87 -11.75
C LEU A 64 -7.04 -1.06 -12.62
N LYS A 65 -7.39 -0.06 -13.41
CA LYS A 65 -8.51 -0.09 -14.36
C LYS A 65 -7.99 0.27 -15.75
N PRO A 66 -8.17 -0.59 -16.76
CA PRO A 66 -7.80 -0.24 -18.13
C PRO A 66 -8.66 0.93 -18.61
N ILE A 67 -8.04 1.92 -19.26
CA ILE A 67 -8.76 2.98 -19.96
C ILE A 67 -8.95 2.51 -21.40
N THR A 68 -10.20 2.40 -21.84
CA THR A 68 -10.53 1.86 -23.18
C THR A 68 -10.01 2.72 -24.34
N ASP A 69 -9.83 4.02 -24.10
CA ASP A 69 -9.22 4.95 -25.04
C ASP A 69 -7.68 4.98 -24.89
N GLY A 70 -7.01 4.13 -25.67
CA GLY A 70 -5.55 4.03 -25.75
C GLY A 70 -4.91 3.00 -24.80
N ASP A 71 -3.58 2.93 -24.82
CA ASP A 71 -2.80 2.06 -23.92
C ASP A 71 -2.52 2.78 -22.59
N ARG A 72 -3.59 3.03 -21.83
CA ARG A 72 -3.53 3.78 -20.57
C ARG A 72 -4.19 3.00 -19.44
N THR A 73 -3.68 3.21 -18.24
CA THR A 73 -4.20 2.59 -17.02
C THR A 73 -4.55 3.69 -16.01
N TYR A 74 -5.75 3.60 -15.44
CA TYR A 74 -6.12 4.36 -14.26
C TYR A 74 -5.75 3.54 -13.03
N ALA A 75 -4.92 4.09 -12.16
CA ALA A 75 -4.53 3.45 -10.91
C ALA A 75 -5.16 4.21 -9.73
N GLU A 76 -5.82 3.48 -8.85
CA GLU A 76 -6.51 4.00 -7.67
C GLU A 76 -5.94 3.34 -6.42
N TRP A 77 -5.65 4.14 -5.41
CA TRP A 77 -5.20 3.66 -4.10
C TRP A 77 -6.00 4.34 -3.01
N THR A 78 -6.77 3.54 -2.29
CA THR A 78 -7.62 4.00 -1.19
C THR A 78 -7.12 3.42 0.13
N ALA A 79 -7.34 4.16 1.22
CA ALA A 79 -7.16 3.65 2.58
C ALA A 79 -8.27 4.16 3.48
N ILE A 80 -8.68 3.30 4.41
CA ILE A 80 -9.58 3.60 5.51
C ILE A 80 -8.83 3.21 6.79
N PHE A 81 -8.82 4.10 7.77
CA PHE A 81 -8.17 3.90 9.06
C PHE A 81 -8.77 4.80 10.12
N ASP A 82 -8.62 4.40 11.38
CA ASP A 82 -8.98 5.22 12.54
C ASP A 82 -7.74 5.94 13.07
N CYS A 83 -7.92 7.16 13.56
CA CYS A 83 -6.88 7.94 14.21
C CYS A 83 -7.47 8.98 15.17
N ASP A 84 -6.63 9.57 16.01
CA ASP A 84 -7.05 10.71 16.81
C ASP A 84 -7.33 11.93 15.91
N SER A 85 -8.37 12.69 16.23
CA SER A 85 -8.79 13.86 15.44
C SER A 85 -7.69 14.91 15.24
N GLN A 86 -6.71 14.99 16.15
CA GLN A 86 -5.56 15.87 16.03
C GLN A 86 -4.57 15.43 14.93
N ASP A 87 -4.52 14.13 14.64
CA ASP A 87 -3.60 13.52 13.68
C ASP A 87 -4.22 13.37 12.28
N GLU A 88 -5.56 13.40 12.16
CA GLU A 88 -6.32 13.14 10.93
C GLU A 88 -5.75 13.85 9.69
N LYS A 89 -5.62 15.18 9.74
CA LYS A 89 -5.12 15.96 8.59
C LYS A 89 -3.68 15.61 8.23
N HIS A 90 -2.85 15.33 9.24
CA HIS A 90 -1.46 14.96 9.03
C HIS A 90 -1.37 13.57 8.40
N LEU A 91 -2.11 12.59 8.91
CA LEU A 91 -2.12 11.21 8.44
C LEU A 91 -2.69 11.10 7.03
N ILE A 92 -3.76 11.82 6.70
CA ILE A 92 -4.29 11.89 5.32
C ILE A 92 -3.19 12.33 4.36
N LYS A 93 -2.44 13.38 4.71
CA LYS A 93 -1.35 13.89 3.88
C LYS A 93 -0.17 12.91 3.80
N LEU A 94 0.21 12.32 4.93
CA LEU A 94 1.31 11.35 5.01
C LEU A 94 1.02 10.13 4.14
N VAL A 95 -0.18 9.55 4.25
CA VAL A 95 -0.59 8.38 3.48
C VAL A 95 -0.75 8.73 2.00
N GLY A 96 -1.51 9.79 1.68
CA GLY A 96 -1.78 10.20 0.30
C GLY A 96 -0.53 10.70 -0.44
N ASP A 97 0.08 11.77 0.05
CA ASP A 97 1.20 12.42 -0.64
C ASP A 97 2.51 11.68 -0.40
N GLY A 98 2.72 11.20 0.83
CA GLY A 98 3.97 10.57 1.23
C GLY A 98 4.13 9.15 0.70
N VAL A 99 3.08 8.34 0.79
CA VAL A 99 3.13 6.92 0.40
C VAL A 99 2.55 6.71 -0.99
N PHE A 100 1.28 7.06 -1.23
CA PHE A 100 0.59 6.70 -2.48
C PHE A 100 1.18 7.42 -3.68
N GLN A 101 1.33 8.75 -3.61
CA GLN A 101 1.89 9.54 -4.70
C GLN A 101 3.34 9.13 -5.01
N THR A 102 4.14 8.82 -3.98
CA THR A 102 5.50 8.29 -4.18
C THR A 102 5.47 6.96 -4.94
N GLY A 103 4.54 6.06 -4.61
CA GLY A 103 4.34 4.81 -5.33
C GLY A 103 3.96 5.02 -6.79
N PHE A 104 2.99 5.90 -7.06
CA PHE A 104 2.59 6.23 -8.45
C PHE A 104 3.72 6.88 -9.24
N ASN A 105 4.50 7.77 -8.63
CA ASN A 105 5.67 8.37 -9.27
C ASN A 105 6.70 7.31 -9.67
N ALA A 106 6.96 6.32 -8.80
CA ALA A 106 7.88 5.23 -9.10
C ALA A 106 7.36 4.34 -10.25
N LEU A 107 6.06 4.01 -10.26
CA LEU A 107 5.44 3.27 -11.37
C LEU A 107 5.56 4.04 -12.69
N ASN A 108 5.27 5.34 -12.70
CA ASN A 108 5.43 6.19 -13.88
C ASN A 108 6.89 6.20 -14.39
N GLN A 109 7.89 6.21 -13.51
CA GLN A 109 9.30 6.13 -13.93
C GLN A 109 9.66 4.79 -14.58
N ILE A 110 8.99 3.70 -14.20
CA ILE A 110 9.22 2.36 -14.76
C ILE A 110 8.54 2.20 -16.12
N PHE A 111 7.30 2.68 -16.24
CA PHE A 111 6.42 2.36 -17.37
C PHE A 111 6.22 3.49 -18.40
N ASN A 112 6.45 4.77 -18.05
CA ASN A 112 6.36 5.87 -19.02
C ASN A 112 7.70 6.06 -19.76
N LYS A 113 8.09 5.05 -20.54
CA LYS A 113 9.17 5.17 -21.54
C LYS A 113 8.62 5.57 -22.89
#